data_AF-A0A7Z7CM21-F1
#
_entry.id   AF-A0A7Z7CM21-F1
#
_cell.length_a   1.000
_cell.length_b   1.000
_cell.length_c   1.000
_cell.angle_alpha   90.00
_cell.angle_beta   90.00
_cell.angle_gamma   90.00
#
_symmetry.space_group_name_H-M   'P 1'
#
loop_
_entity.id
_entity.type
_entity.pdbx_description
1 polymer ?
#
loop_
_entity_poly.entity_id
_entity_poly.type
_entity_poly.pdbx_seq_one_letter_code
_entity_poly.pdbx_strand_id
1 'polypeptide(L)'
;MQTCAYCGSAVETVGNGLYCTFCDMEVYQDDIQINGMRRPVRAEKMVMLSAAERSTQELMEKDSYYLTVLLKLVREERKRTYNLLRVVNKGAALLPGESAFKQGQDEGANNYRYWTRKGWIIENILRDRAGYYPAKITDNLLNGILEQVEKSNEKPMTFSL
;
A
#
# COMPACT_ATOMS: atom_id res chain seq x y z
N MET A 1 9.26 22.54 -23.23
CA MET A 1 8.28 23.36 -22.48
C MET A 1 8.15 22.79 -21.08
N GLN A 2 8.27 23.62 -20.04
CA GLN A 2 7.94 23.21 -18.67
C GLN A 2 6.43 23.13 -18.52
N THR A 3 5.95 22.05 -17.94
CA THR A 3 4.52 21.73 -17.87
C THR A 3 4.12 21.20 -16.50
N CYS A 4 2.89 21.45 -16.09
CA CYS A 4 2.32 20.96 -14.85
C CYS A 4 2.18 19.42 -14.86
N ALA A 5 2.62 18.73 -13.80
CA ALA A 5 2.51 17.27 -13.66
C ALA A 5 1.06 16.73 -13.66
N TYR A 6 0.07 17.59 -13.40
CA TYR A 6 -1.32 17.19 -13.25
C TYR A 6 -2.14 17.29 -14.54
N CYS A 7 -1.93 18.36 -15.32
CA CYS A 7 -2.73 18.64 -16.52
C CYS A 7 -1.93 18.75 -17.83
N GLY A 8 -0.60 18.86 -17.76
CA GLY A 8 0.26 19.02 -18.94
C GLY A 8 0.29 20.44 -19.54
N SER A 9 -0.46 21.40 -19.00
CA SER A 9 -0.39 22.81 -19.42
C SER A 9 0.95 23.43 -19.06
N ALA A 10 1.35 24.49 -19.79
CA ALA A 10 2.52 25.28 -19.46
C ALA A 10 2.40 25.88 -18.04
N VAL A 11 3.52 25.97 -17.34
CA VAL A 11 3.61 26.67 -16.06
C VAL A 11 4.22 28.06 -16.29
N GLU A 12 3.75 29.03 -15.53
CA GLU A 12 4.16 30.43 -15.62
C GLU A 12 4.83 30.87 -14.31
N THR A 13 5.79 31.78 -14.39
CA THR A 13 6.40 32.36 -13.19
C THR A 13 5.49 33.46 -12.64
N VAL A 14 5.08 33.32 -11.38
CA VAL A 14 4.25 34.31 -10.67
C VAL A 14 4.96 34.67 -9.36
N GLY A 15 5.45 35.91 -9.27
CA GLY A 15 6.30 36.34 -8.15
C GLY A 15 7.59 35.53 -8.11
N ASN A 16 7.82 34.83 -6.98
CA ASN A 16 8.97 33.94 -6.79
C ASN A 16 8.65 32.45 -7.01
N GLY A 17 7.42 32.12 -7.41
CA GLY A 17 6.93 30.76 -7.58
C GLY A 17 6.52 30.44 -9.02
N LEU A 18 6.14 29.18 -9.24
CA LEU A 18 5.56 28.72 -10.51
C LEU A 18 4.10 28.40 -10.30
N TYR A 19 3.27 28.79 -11.26
CA TYR A 19 1.83 28.67 -11.18
C TYR A 19 1.26 28.01 -12.44
N CYS A 20 0.27 27.14 -12.27
CA CYS A 20 -0.48 26.56 -13.36
C CYS A 20 -1.88 27.17 -13.41
N THR A 21 -2.12 28.04 -14.38
CA THR A 21 -3.42 28.73 -14.54
C THR A 21 -4.58 27.77 -14.81
N PHE A 22 -4.34 26.64 -15.47
CA PHE A 22 -5.40 25.65 -15.74
C PHE A 22 -5.82 24.89 -14.48
N CYS A 23 -4.86 24.52 -13.63
CA CYS A 23 -5.13 23.81 -12.37
C CYS A 23 -5.46 24.78 -11.22
N ASP A 24 -5.26 26.08 -11.40
CA ASP A 24 -5.43 27.12 -10.39
C ASP A 24 -4.59 26.83 -9.12
N MET A 25 -3.33 26.45 -9.30
CA MET A 25 -2.44 26.07 -8.20
C MET A 25 -0.99 26.49 -8.41
N GLU A 26 -0.29 26.72 -7.28
CA GLU A 26 1.16 26.77 -7.24
C GLU A 26 1.74 25.38 -7.56
N VAL A 27 2.77 25.34 -8.41
CA VAL A 27 3.45 24.11 -8.82
C VAL A 27 4.84 24.12 -8.21
N TYR A 28 5.09 23.19 -7.29
CA TYR A 28 6.42 22.98 -6.72
C TYR A 28 7.39 22.41 -7.76
N GLN A 29 8.69 22.62 -7.53
CA GLN A 29 9.74 22.24 -8.46
C GLN A 29 9.70 20.74 -8.84
N ASP A 30 9.36 19.87 -7.89
CA ASP A 30 9.24 18.42 -8.10
C ASP A 30 8.03 18.01 -8.95
N ASP A 31 7.04 18.90 -9.09
CA ASP A 31 5.83 18.70 -9.91
C ASP A 31 5.94 19.36 -11.29
N ILE A 32 7.09 19.95 -11.64
CA ILE A 32 7.38 20.43 -12.99
C ILE A 32 7.83 19.25 -13.86
N GLN A 33 7.17 19.09 -15.00
CA GLN A 33 7.51 18.10 -16.01
C GLN A 33 7.91 18.77 -17.32
N ILE A 34 8.37 17.97 -18.28
CA ILE A 34 8.79 18.46 -19.59
C ILE A 34 7.82 17.92 -20.65
N ASN A 35 7.35 18.80 -21.52
CA ASN A 35 6.55 18.46 -22.71
C ASN A 35 5.31 17.59 -22.40
N GLY A 36 4.61 17.90 -21.31
CA GLY A 36 3.36 17.22 -20.94
C GLY A 36 3.57 15.82 -20.36
N MET A 37 4.80 15.41 -20.05
CA MET A 37 5.04 14.15 -19.35
C MET A 37 4.40 14.16 -17.96
N ARG A 38 4.00 12.98 -17.48
CA ARG A 38 3.49 12.80 -16.12
C ARG A 38 4.65 12.67 -15.15
N ARG A 39 4.43 13.10 -13.91
CA ARG A 39 5.36 12.78 -12.82
C ARG A 39 5.42 11.25 -12.68
N PRO A 40 6.62 10.64 -12.74
CA PRO A 40 6.73 9.19 -12.70
C PRO A 40 6.43 8.67 -11.29
N VAL A 41 5.57 7.66 -11.21
CA VAL A 41 5.33 6.89 -9.98
C VAL A 41 6.26 5.69 -9.96
N ARG A 42 6.98 5.50 -8.85
CA ARG A 42 7.82 4.32 -8.63
C ARG A 42 7.14 3.41 -7.63
N ALA A 43 6.96 2.15 -8.01
CA ALA A 43 6.46 1.13 -7.10
C ALA A 43 7.63 0.55 -6.28
N GLU A 44 7.55 0.62 -4.95
CA GLU A 44 8.53 0.01 -4.06
C GLU A 44 8.34 -1.53 -4.04
N LYS A 45 9.21 -2.25 -4.78
CA LYS A 45 9.08 -3.70 -5.00
C LYS A 45 9.55 -4.55 -3.82
N MET A 46 10.45 -4.05 -2.98
CA MET A 46 11.02 -4.79 -1.86
C MET A 46 10.17 -4.60 -0.60
N VAL A 47 9.30 -5.58 -0.32
CA VAL A 47 8.39 -5.54 0.83
C VAL A 47 8.62 -6.76 1.70
N MET A 48 8.89 -6.52 2.98
CA MET A 48 9.07 -7.56 4.00
C MET A 48 7.93 -7.51 5.00
N LEU A 49 7.59 -8.66 5.59
CA LEU A 49 6.52 -8.75 6.60
C LEU A 49 6.76 -7.84 7.80
N SER A 50 8.03 -7.67 8.21
CA SER A 50 8.42 -6.76 9.30
C SER A 50 8.00 -5.31 9.07
N ALA A 51 7.77 -4.89 7.82
CA ALA A 51 7.23 -3.57 7.53
C ALA A 51 5.83 -3.34 8.14
N ALA A 52 5.08 -4.41 8.43
CA ALA A 52 3.81 -4.30 9.13
C ALA A 52 3.98 -3.74 10.56
N GLU A 53 5.17 -3.82 11.15
CA GLU A 53 5.45 -3.31 12.50
C GLU A 53 5.52 -1.78 12.55
N ARG A 54 5.76 -1.13 11.39
CA ARG A 54 5.76 0.33 11.25
C ARG A 54 4.50 0.98 11.81
N SER A 55 4.63 2.26 12.17
CA SER A 55 3.51 3.08 12.59
C SER A 55 2.50 3.26 11.46
N THR A 56 1.25 3.58 11.79
CA THR A 56 0.23 3.87 10.77
C THR A 56 0.62 5.06 9.90
N GLN A 57 1.25 6.09 10.49
CA GLN A 57 1.72 7.27 9.78
C GLN A 57 2.77 6.91 8.71
N GLU A 58 3.78 6.11 9.05
CA GLU A 58 4.77 5.65 8.06
C GLU A 58 4.14 4.79 6.97
N LEU A 59 3.14 3.97 7.28
CA LEU A 59 2.42 3.19 6.27
C LEU A 59 1.60 4.08 5.33
N MET A 60 1.05 5.19 5.82
CA MET A 60 0.32 6.17 5.00
C MET A 60 1.22 6.90 3.99
N GLU A 61 2.53 6.90 4.18
CA GLU A 61 3.50 7.48 3.24
C GLU A 61 3.91 6.50 2.12
N LYS A 62 3.69 5.19 2.30
CA LYS A 62 4.05 4.15 1.32
C LYS A 62 3.08 4.12 0.14
N ASP A 63 3.53 3.74 -1.05
CA ASP A 63 2.68 3.66 -2.22
C ASP A 63 1.65 2.51 -2.14
N SER A 64 0.58 2.56 -2.93
CA SER A 64 -0.51 1.59 -2.86
C SER A 64 -0.10 0.19 -3.34
N TYR A 65 0.91 0.07 -4.21
CA TYR A 65 1.45 -1.23 -4.61
C TYR A 65 2.18 -1.87 -3.42
N TYR A 66 3.06 -1.12 -2.74
CA TYR A 66 3.75 -1.55 -1.53
C TYR A 66 2.77 -2.09 -0.47
N LEU A 67 1.73 -1.31 -0.18
CA LEU A 67 0.70 -1.69 0.79
C LEU A 67 -0.08 -2.94 0.35
N THR A 68 -0.34 -3.11 -0.94
CA THR A 68 -0.99 -4.30 -1.47
C THR A 68 -0.12 -5.55 -1.29
N VAL A 69 1.20 -5.45 -1.53
CA VAL A 69 2.12 -6.55 -1.26
C VAL A 69 2.17 -6.86 0.25
N LEU A 70 2.29 -5.84 1.09
CA LEU A 70 2.33 -6.02 2.54
C LEU A 70 1.04 -6.66 3.07
N LEU A 71 -0.13 -6.29 2.54
CA LEU A 71 -1.41 -6.90 2.90
C LEU A 71 -1.44 -8.40 2.56
N LYS A 72 -0.84 -8.83 1.44
CA LYS A 72 -0.71 -10.25 1.10
C LYS A 72 0.07 -10.99 2.20
N LEU A 73 1.25 -10.48 2.56
CA LEU A 73 2.12 -11.07 3.59
C LEU A 73 1.43 -11.14 4.96
N VAL A 74 0.77 -10.06 5.37
CA VAL A 74 0.05 -10.00 6.66
C VAL A 74 -1.13 -10.98 6.69
N ARG A 75 -1.85 -11.15 5.58
CA ARG A 75 -2.94 -12.14 5.50
C ARG A 75 -2.43 -13.58 5.57
N GLU A 76 -1.28 -13.86 4.96
CA GLU A 76 -0.61 -15.16 5.05
C GLU A 76 -0.17 -15.46 6.49
N GLU A 77 0.44 -14.50 7.18
CA GLU A 77 0.87 -14.68 8.58
C GLU A 77 -0.34 -14.77 9.54
N ARG A 78 -1.41 -14.00 9.31
CA ARG A 78 -2.67 -14.15 10.04
C ARG A 78 -3.25 -15.56 9.88
N LYS A 79 -3.23 -16.10 8.66
CA LYS A 79 -3.71 -17.47 8.40
C LYS A 79 -2.83 -18.50 9.11
N ARG A 80 -1.51 -18.31 9.09
CA ARG A 80 -0.55 -19.19 9.79
C ARG A 80 -0.81 -19.19 11.30
N THR A 81 -0.89 -18.01 11.91
CA THR A 81 -1.13 -17.88 13.37
C THR A 81 -2.49 -18.44 13.79
N TYR A 82 -3.54 -18.25 12.98
CA TYR A 82 -4.83 -18.90 13.21
C TYR A 82 -4.74 -20.43 13.18
N ASN A 83 -4.03 -20.99 12.20
CA ASN A 83 -3.85 -22.44 12.10
C ASN A 83 -3.08 -23.01 13.30
N LEU A 84 -2.02 -22.32 13.76
CA LEU A 84 -1.27 -22.70 14.95
C LEU A 84 -2.17 -22.68 16.20
N LEU A 85 -2.92 -21.59 16.41
CA LEU A 85 -3.87 -21.49 17.52
C LEU A 85 -4.89 -22.63 17.51
N ARG A 86 -5.40 -23.00 16.32
CA ARG A 86 -6.31 -24.14 16.17
C ARG A 86 -5.69 -25.47 16.59
N VAL A 87 -4.40 -25.70 16.28
CA VAL A 87 -3.68 -26.90 16.70
C VAL A 87 -3.49 -26.92 18.22
N VAL A 88 -3.06 -25.80 18.81
CA VAL A 88 -2.89 -25.67 20.26
C VAL A 88 -4.22 -25.93 21.00
N ASN A 89 -5.32 -25.35 20.52
CA ASN A 89 -6.65 -25.56 21.09
C ASN A 89 -7.09 -27.03 21.05
N LYS A 90 -6.74 -27.76 19.98
CA LYS A 90 -7.02 -29.21 19.91
C LYS A 90 -6.19 -29.99 20.90
N GLY A 91 -4.91 -29.66 21.06
CA GLY A 91 -4.04 -30.28 22.08
C GLY A 91 -4.58 -30.07 23.49
N ALA A 92 -4.95 -28.83 23.82
CA ALA A 92 -5.54 -28.45 25.11
C ALA A 92 -6.82 -29.25 25.44
N ALA A 93 -7.65 -29.53 24.43
CA ALA A 93 -8.87 -30.31 24.59
C ALA A 93 -8.60 -31.80 24.84
N LEU A 94 -7.49 -32.35 24.32
CA LEU A 94 -7.08 -33.74 24.51
C LEU A 94 -6.35 -33.96 25.84
N LEU A 95 -5.69 -32.93 26.36
CA LEU A 95 -4.88 -32.97 27.58
C LEU A 95 -5.31 -31.82 28.52
N PRO A 96 -6.50 -31.92 29.13
CA PRO A 96 -7.04 -30.86 29.98
C PRO A 96 -6.18 -30.69 31.25
N GLY A 97 -5.88 -29.44 31.60
CA GLY A 97 -5.16 -29.09 32.83
C GLY A 97 -3.65 -28.91 32.69
N GLU A 98 -3.08 -29.18 31.50
CA GLU A 98 -1.65 -28.93 31.26
C GLU A 98 -1.39 -27.43 31.04
N SER A 99 -0.59 -26.84 31.93
CA SER A 99 -0.34 -25.38 31.96
C SER A 99 0.31 -24.84 30.69
N ALA A 100 1.13 -25.66 30.01
CA ALA A 100 1.78 -25.32 28.75
C ALA A 100 0.77 -25.01 27.63
N PHE A 101 -0.36 -25.71 27.58
CA PHE A 101 -1.39 -25.42 26.59
C PHE A 101 -2.07 -24.07 26.86
N LYS A 102 -2.37 -23.74 28.12
CA LYS A 102 -2.99 -22.45 28.46
C LYS A 102 -2.11 -21.28 28.01
N GLN A 103 -0.80 -21.34 28.28
CA GLN A 103 0.14 -20.32 27.81
C GLN A 103 0.17 -20.21 26.28
N GLY A 104 0.25 -21.35 25.58
CA GLY A 104 0.23 -21.38 24.12
C GLY A 104 -1.07 -20.84 23.51
N GLN A 105 -2.21 -21.02 24.18
CA GLN A 105 -3.50 -20.46 23.75
C GLN A 105 -3.52 -18.93 23.85
N ASP A 106 -3.05 -18.39 24.97
CA ASP A 106 -3.00 -16.95 25.20
C ASP A 106 -2.05 -16.25 24.23
N GLU A 107 -0.84 -16.80 24.05
CA GLU A 107 0.14 -16.30 23.08
C GLU A 107 -0.39 -16.41 21.64
N GLY A 108 -0.96 -17.56 21.26
CA GLY A 108 -1.53 -17.76 19.93
C GLY A 108 -2.69 -16.79 19.63
N ALA A 109 -3.55 -16.53 20.62
CA ALA A 109 -4.65 -15.59 20.48
C ALA A 109 -4.16 -14.13 20.37
N ASN A 110 -3.13 -13.76 21.14
CA ASN A 110 -2.49 -12.44 21.03
C ASN A 110 -1.88 -12.23 19.64
N ASN A 111 -1.14 -13.22 19.13
CA ASN A 111 -0.52 -13.15 17.80
C ASN A 111 -1.57 -13.04 16.68
N TYR A 112 -2.64 -13.84 16.75
CA TYR A 112 -3.73 -13.76 15.78
C TYR A 112 -4.41 -12.38 15.79
N ARG A 113 -4.70 -11.82 16.98
CA ARG A 113 -5.28 -10.47 17.11
C ARG A 113 -4.34 -9.40 16.58
N TYR A 114 -3.05 -9.52 16.85
CA TYR A 114 -2.03 -8.58 16.37
C TYR A 114 -2.03 -8.51 14.82
N TRP A 115 -1.88 -9.65 14.15
CA TRP A 115 -1.87 -9.69 12.68
C TRP A 115 -3.21 -9.31 12.06
N THR A 116 -4.31 -9.60 12.73
CA THR A 116 -5.65 -9.14 12.31
C THR A 116 -5.73 -7.61 12.31
N ARG A 117 -5.27 -6.95 13.38
CA ARG A 117 -5.25 -5.48 13.46
C ARG A 117 -4.30 -4.86 12.44
N LYS A 118 -3.10 -5.43 12.24
CA LYS A 118 -2.17 -4.97 11.19
C LYS A 118 -2.80 -5.10 9.79
N GLY A 119 -3.56 -6.16 9.54
CA GLY A 119 -4.33 -6.31 8.30
C GLY A 119 -5.36 -5.20 8.10
N TRP A 120 -6.15 -4.90 9.13
CA TRP A 120 -7.16 -3.83 9.08
C TRP A 120 -6.58 -2.44 8.83
N ILE A 121 -5.42 -2.13 9.42
CA ILE A 121 -4.74 -0.86 9.17
C ILE A 121 -4.47 -0.70 7.67
N ILE A 122 -3.86 -1.71 7.05
CA ILE A 122 -3.50 -1.65 5.62
C ILE A 122 -4.76 -1.65 4.73
N GLU A 123 -5.77 -2.45 5.07
CA GLU A 123 -7.05 -2.49 4.35
C GLU A 123 -7.74 -1.12 4.33
N ASN A 124 -7.70 -0.38 5.44
CA ASN A 124 -8.32 0.94 5.51
C ASN A 124 -7.51 2.00 4.75
N ILE A 125 -6.17 1.99 4.82
CA ILE A 125 -5.35 2.90 4.01
C ILE A 125 -5.61 2.69 2.51
N LEU A 126 -5.71 1.44 2.06
CA LEU A 126 -6.03 1.13 0.67
C LEU A 126 -7.45 1.60 0.28
N ARG A 127 -8.43 1.43 1.17
CA ARG A 127 -9.80 1.93 0.96
C ARG A 127 -9.85 3.44 0.84
N ASP A 128 -9.12 4.18 1.67
CA ASP A 128 -9.12 5.63 1.62
C ASP A 128 -8.56 6.15 0.29
N ARG A 129 -7.60 5.42 -0.31
CA ARG A 129 -6.96 5.82 -1.57
C ARG A 129 -7.71 5.40 -2.83
N ALA A 130 -8.32 4.21 -2.84
CA ALA A 130 -8.88 3.61 -4.04
C ALA A 130 -10.40 3.33 -3.93
N GLY A 131 -11.01 3.56 -2.78
CA GLY A 131 -12.39 3.17 -2.49
C GLY A 131 -12.57 1.68 -2.16
N TYR A 132 -11.53 0.86 -2.29
CA TYR A 132 -11.57 -0.58 -2.00
C TYR A 132 -10.19 -1.13 -1.61
N TYR A 133 -10.17 -2.35 -1.07
CA TYR A 133 -8.95 -3.18 -0.98
C TYR A 133 -9.19 -4.50 -1.73
N PRO A 134 -8.17 -5.10 -2.37
CA PRO A 134 -8.36 -6.37 -3.06
C PRO A 134 -8.69 -7.51 -2.09
N ALA A 135 -9.79 -8.24 -2.32
CA ALA A 135 -10.16 -9.39 -1.51
C ALA A 135 -9.16 -10.55 -1.65
N LYS A 136 -8.64 -10.76 -2.87
CA LYS A 136 -7.61 -11.75 -3.20
C LYS A 136 -6.43 -11.05 -3.86
N ILE A 137 -5.22 -11.32 -3.38
CA ILE A 137 -3.99 -10.73 -3.90
C ILE A 137 -3.15 -11.85 -4.51
N THR A 138 -3.14 -11.92 -5.83
CA THR A 138 -2.38 -12.90 -6.62
C THR A 138 -1.18 -12.23 -7.27
N ASP A 139 -0.20 -13.02 -7.71
CA ASP A 139 0.97 -12.48 -8.43
C ASP A 139 0.55 -11.82 -9.75
N ASN A 140 -0.47 -12.36 -10.42
CA ASN A 140 -1.08 -11.75 -11.61
C ASN A 140 -1.67 -10.36 -11.32
N LEU A 141 -2.32 -10.17 -10.16
CA LEU A 141 -2.81 -8.85 -9.76
C LEU A 141 -1.63 -7.89 -9.56
N LEU A 142 -0.60 -8.32 -8.83
CA LEU A 142 0.57 -7.49 -8.52
C LEU A 142 1.32 -7.09 -9.80
N ASN A 143 1.58 -8.05 -10.70
CA ASN A 143 2.19 -7.79 -11.99
C ASN A 143 1.34 -6.84 -12.84
N GLY A 144 0.02 -7.04 -12.85
CA GLY A 144 -0.90 -6.14 -13.54
C GLY A 144 -0.82 -4.70 -13.01
N ILE A 145 -0.68 -4.48 -11.70
CA ILE A 145 -0.49 -3.15 -11.13
C ILE A 145 0.84 -2.55 -11.62
N LEU A 146 1.93 -3.31 -11.61
CA LEU A 146 3.25 -2.83 -12.07
C LEU A 146 3.22 -2.44 -13.55
N GLU A 147 2.65 -3.28 -14.41
CA GLU A 147 2.51 -2.97 -15.84
C GLU A 147 1.69 -1.69 -16.06
N GLN A 148 0.64 -1.48 -15.28
CA GLN A 148 -0.17 -0.26 -15.38
C GLN A 148 0.57 0.98 -14.90
N VAL A 149 1.40 0.86 -13.87
CA VAL A 149 2.29 1.95 -13.43
C VAL A 149 3.27 2.32 -14.56
N GLU A 150 3.92 1.33 -15.17
CA GLU A 150 4.86 1.54 -16.27
C GLU A 150 4.17 2.20 -17.48
N LYS A 151 3.05 1.64 -17.95
CA LYS A 151 2.24 2.22 -19.04
C LYS A 151 1.76 3.64 -18.74
N SER A 152 1.37 3.91 -17.48
CA SER A 152 0.90 5.23 -17.08
C SER A 152 2.02 6.26 -17.05
N ASN A 153 3.22 5.88 -16.62
CA ASN A 153 4.40 6.75 -16.61
C ASN A 153 4.83 7.15 -18.03
N GLU A 154 4.67 6.25 -19.00
CA GLU A 154 5.03 6.50 -20.40
C GLU A 154 4.01 7.37 -21.15
N LYS A 155 2.78 7.48 -20.64
CA LYS A 155 1.69 8.16 -21.36
C LYS A 155 1.71 9.68 -21.12
N PRO A 156 2.06 10.50 -22.14
CA PRO A 156 2.04 11.95 -21.99
C PRO A 156 0.61 12.50 -21.91
N MET A 157 0.49 13.71 -21.38
CA MET A 157 -0.75 14.50 -21.34
C MET A 157 -0.82 15.40 -22.58
N THR A 158 -0.97 14.79 -23.75
CA THR A 158 -1.09 15.49 -25.03
C THR A 158 -2.44 15.22 -25.69
N PHE A 159 -2.89 16.17 -26.53
CA PHE A 159 -4.10 16.02 -27.32
C PHE A 159 -3.75 15.38 -28.67
N SER A 160 -4.48 14.32 -29.05
CA SER A 160 -4.50 13.85 -30.43
C SER A 160 -5.41 14.79 -31.21
N LEU A 161 -4.83 15.64 -32.07
CA LEU A 161 -5.60 16.41 -33.05
C LEU A 161 -6.04 15.51 -34.22
#